data_AF-A0A973NNY7-F1
#
_entry.id   AF-A0A973NNY7-F1
#
_cell.length_a   1.000
_cell.length_b   1.000
_cell.length_c   1.000
_cell.angle_alpha   90.00
_cell.angle_beta   90.00
_cell.angle_gamma   90.00
#
_symmetry.space_group_name_H-M   'P 1'
#
loop_
_entity.id
_entity.type
_entity.pdbx_description
1 polymer ?
#
loop_
_entity_poly.entity_id
_entity_poly.type
_entity_poly.pdbx_seq_one_letter_code
_entity_poly.pdbx_strand_id
1 'polypeptide(L)'
;MRFAGYAAVFDQPDKGGDVIRKGAFAAALQRATEVPLLWQHKAGAVIGRVEHLSEDERGLRVIAAVGDERVSKLLGSGKVDGLSFGYRVREAKSSGGMRELVELDLVEVSLVANPMQPKARVHAVETSG
;
A
#
# COMPACT_ATOMS: atom_id res chain seq x y z
N MET A 1 -4.92 -14.83 8.96
CA MET A 1 -3.68 -14.79 8.15
C MET A 1 -3.04 -13.42 8.32
N ARG A 2 -1.71 -13.33 8.42
CA ARG A 2 -0.99 -12.06 8.39
C ARG A 2 -0.08 -11.97 7.18
N PHE A 3 0.23 -10.76 6.74
CA PHE A 3 1.24 -10.55 5.73
C PHE A 3 2.09 -9.31 6.02
N ALA A 4 3.27 -9.28 5.40
CA ALA A 4 4.11 -8.10 5.32
C ALA A 4 4.44 -7.80 3.84
N GLY A 5 4.49 -6.52 3.50
CA GLY A 5 4.68 -6.06 2.13
C GLY A 5 5.05 -4.60 2.02
N TYR A 6 5.15 -4.14 0.78
CA TYR A 6 5.29 -2.71 0.45
C TYR A 6 4.09 -2.25 -0.35
N ALA A 7 3.35 -1.28 0.20
CA ALA A 7 2.21 -0.67 -0.50
C ALA A 7 2.65 0.39 -1.50
N ALA A 8 3.79 1.03 -1.25
CA ALA A 8 4.47 1.94 -2.17
C ALA A 8 5.97 1.66 -2.16
N VAL A 9 6.62 1.88 -3.28
CA VAL A 9 8.08 1.85 -3.44
C VAL A 9 8.54 3.23 -3.86
N PHE A 10 9.53 3.78 -3.17
CA PHE A 10 10.01 5.13 -3.43
C PHE A 10 10.81 5.24 -4.72
N ASP A 11 10.81 6.46 -5.26
CA ASP A 11 11.67 6.91 -6.35
C ASP A 11 11.56 6.06 -7.63
N GLN A 12 10.43 5.38 -7.80
CA GLN A 12 10.10 4.60 -8.98
C GLN A 12 8.73 5.03 -9.52
N PRO A 13 8.64 5.32 -10.83
CA PRO A 13 7.37 5.69 -11.43
C PRO A 13 6.41 4.50 -11.38
N ASP A 14 5.16 4.79 -11.04
CA ASP A 14 4.07 3.86 -11.25
C ASP A 14 3.63 3.85 -12.73
N LYS A 15 2.68 2.98 -13.08
CA LYS A 15 2.14 2.90 -14.45
C LYS A 15 1.44 4.19 -14.92
N GLY A 16 1.08 5.10 -14.02
CA GLY A 16 0.47 6.40 -14.30
C GLY A 16 1.50 7.52 -14.46
N GLY A 17 2.78 7.26 -14.16
CA GLY A 17 3.86 8.24 -14.22
C GLY A 17 4.08 9.02 -12.92
N ASP A 18 3.39 8.65 -11.84
CA ASP A 18 3.62 9.26 -10.52
C ASP A 18 4.81 8.61 -9.83
N VAL A 19 5.63 9.44 -9.19
CA VAL A 19 6.78 9.00 -8.37
C VAL A 19 6.53 9.41 -6.93
N ILE A 20 6.52 8.43 -6.01
CA ILE A 20 6.44 8.74 -4.58
C ILE A 20 7.84 8.98 -4.04
N ARG A 21 8.09 10.15 -3.45
CA ARG A 21 9.37 10.48 -2.84
C ARG A 21 9.43 9.98 -1.40
N LYS A 22 10.62 9.59 -0.94
CA LYS A 22 10.86 9.27 0.48
C LYS A 22 10.43 10.44 1.37
N GLY A 23 9.70 10.15 2.45
CA GLY A 23 9.17 11.16 3.36
C GLY A 23 7.75 11.63 3.00
N ALA A 24 7.22 11.25 1.83
CA ALA A 24 5.89 11.68 1.40
C ALA A 24 4.76 11.20 2.32
N PHE A 25 4.96 10.11 3.05
CA PHE A 25 3.99 9.61 4.03
C PHE A 25 4.26 10.10 5.45
N ALA A 26 5.39 10.74 5.75
CA ALA A 26 5.81 11.05 7.11
C ALA A 26 4.73 11.80 7.90
N ALA A 27 4.16 12.86 7.30
CA ALA A 27 3.10 13.62 7.92
C ALA A 27 1.75 12.87 7.96
N ALA A 28 1.45 12.05 6.94
CA ALA A 28 0.26 11.19 6.93
C ALA A 28 0.26 10.17 8.06
N LEU A 29 1.41 9.52 8.31
CA LEU A 29 1.55 8.49 9.34
C LEU A 29 1.41 9.05 10.76
N GLN A 30 1.72 10.32 10.97
CA GLN A 30 1.47 11.00 12.25
C GLN A 30 0.00 11.39 12.44
N ARG A 31 -0.71 11.70 11.34
CA ARG A 31 -2.12 12.11 11.37
C ARG A 31 -3.10 10.93 11.37
N ALA A 32 -2.71 9.81 10.78
CA ALA A 32 -3.58 8.67 10.59
C ALA A 32 -3.88 7.96 11.91
N THR A 33 -5.16 7.95 12.31
CA THR A 33 -5.64 7.16 13.45
C THR A 33 -5.94 5.72 13.05
N GLU A 34 -6.43 5.52 11.83
CA GLU A 34 -6.71 4.20 11.27
C GLU A 34 -6.61 4.25 9.74
N VAL A 35 -5.93 3.26 9.15
CA VAL A 35 -5.85 3.09 7.69
C VAL A 35 -6.52 1.76 7.35
N PRO A 36 -7.66 1.77 6.64
CA PRO A 36 -8.38 0.54 6.35
C PRO A 36 -7.60 -0.33 5.36
N LEU A 37 -7.69 -1.65 5.55
CA LEU A 37 -7.24 -2.63 4.58
C LEU A 37 -8.42 -3.02 3.69
N LEU A 38 -8.37 -2.64 2.41
CA LEU A 38 -9.44 -2.86 1.44
C LEU A 38 -9.09 -3.93 0.39
N TRP A 39 -10.12 -4.39 -0.30
CA TRP A 39 -10.00 -5.19 -1.51
C TRP A 39 -10.20 -4.35 -2.77
N GLN A 40 -9.21 -4.32 -3.66
CA GLN A 40 -9.31 -3.70 -4.99
C GLN A 40 -9.80 -2.23 -4.96
N HIS A 41 -9.37 -1.45 -3.96
CA HIS A 41 -9.82 -0.06 -3.74
C HIS A 41 -11.35 0.11 -3.57
N LYS A 42 -12.10 -0.98 -3.37
CA LYS A 42 -13.56 -0.92 -3.30
C LYS A 42 -14.00 -0.39 -1.94
N ALA A 43 -14.63 0.78 -1.94
CA ALA A 43 -15.24 1.36 -0.75
C ALA A 43 -16.20 0.36 -0.07
N GLY A 44 -16.07 0.19 1.24
CA GLY A 44 -16.84 -0.75 2.04
C GLY A 44 -16.37 -2.22 1.97
N ALA A 45 -15.40 -2.57 1.11
CA ALA A 45 -14.82 -3.91 1.05
C ALA A 45 -13.61 -4.04 1.99
N VAL A 46 -13.83 -3.84 3.29
CA VAL A 46 -12.80 -4.02 4.33
C VAL A 46 -12.56 -5.51 4.52
N ILE A 47 -11.30 -5.94 4.39
CA ILE A 47 -10.90 -7.37 4.40
C ILE A 47 -10.04 -7.75 5.60
N GLY A 48 -9.74 -6.77 6.45
CA GLY A 48 -8.87 -6.95 7.59
C GLY A 48 -8.45 -5.61 8.19
N ARG A 49 -7.30 -5.64 8.86
CA ARG A 49 -6.77 -4.49 9.60
C ARG A 49 -5.30 -4.31 9.30
N VAL A 50 -4.90 -3.07 9.02
CA VAL A 50 -3.49 -2.68 9.01
C VAL A 50 -2.99 -2.63 10.45
N GLU A 51 -1.99 -3.46 10.78
CA GLU A 51 -1.43 -3.55 12.13
C GLU A 51 -0.21 -2.63 12.30
N HIS A 52 0.53 -2.39 11.23
CA HIS A 52 1.68 -1.48 11.23
C HIS A 52 1.89 -0.85 9.86
N LEU A 53 2.24 0.44 9.86
CA LEU A 53 2.72 1.20 8.71
C LEU A 53 3.96 2.00 9.09
N SER A 54 4.96 1.97 8.23
CA SER A 54 6.17 2.78 8.39
C SER A 54 6.83 3.02 7.05
N GLU A 55 7.56 4.13 6.95
CA GLU A 55 8.51 4.35 5.86
C GLU A 55 9.86 3.71 6.23
N ASP A 56 10.50 3.10 5.25
CA ASP A 56 11.92 2.74 5.32
C ASP A 56 12.68 3.31 4.09
N GLU A 57 13.88 2.82 3.82
CA GLU A 57 14.65 3.27 2.64
C GLU A 57 14.02 2.86 1.31
N ARG A 58 13.22 1.80 1.30
CA ARG A 58 12.61 1.23 0.10
C ARG A 58 11.24 1.83 -0.19
N GLY A 59 10.41 2.05 0.82
CA GLY A 59 9.02 2.43 0.59
C GLY A 59 8.14 2.50 1.82
N LEU A 60 6.83 2.52 1.59
CA LEU A 60 5.82 2.37 2.63
C LEU A 60 5.63 0.89 2.94
N ARG A 61 6.23 0.43 4.03
CA ARG A 61 6.09 -0.93 4.54
C ARG A 61 4.78 -1.07 5.30
N VAL A 62 4.10 -2.20 5.08
CA VAL A 62 2.84 -2.55 5.74
C VAL A 62 2.91 -3.94 6.36
N ILE A 63 2.35 -4.08 7.56
CA ILE A 63 1.98 -5.37 8.16
C ILE A 63 0.49 -5.34 8.41
N ALA A 64 -0.22 -6.37 7.98
CA ALA A 64 -1.67 -6.42 8.13
C ALA A 64 -2.19 -7.84 8.39
N ALA A 65 -3.30 -7.90 9.11
CA ALA A 65 -4.07 -9.11 9.35
C ALA A 65 -5.28 -9.15 8.40
N VAL A 66 -5.43 -10.25 7.67
CA VAL A 66 -6.58 -10.52 6.81
C VAL A 66 -7.58 -11.39 7.57
N GLY A 67 -8.82 -10.92 7.66
CA GLY A 67 -9.95 -11.61 8.27
C GLY A 67 -10.92 -12.24 7.25
N ASP A 68 -10.88 -11.80 5.99
CA ASP A 68 -11.68 -12.40 4.93
C ASP A 68 -11.09 -13.76 4.49
N GLU A 69 -11.89 -14.82 4.55
CA GLU A 69 -11.47 -16.19 4.26
C GLU A 69 -11.12 -16.38 2.77
N ARG A 70 -11.91 -15.79 1.87
CA ARG A 70 -11.68 -15.89 0.43
C ARG A 70 -10.39 -15.20 0.04
N VAL A 71 -10.16 -13.99 0.56
CA VAL A 71 -8.92 -13.25 0.33
C VAL A 71 -7.73 -14.00 0.92
N SER A 72 -7.86 -14.54 2.13
CA SER A 72 -6.80 -15.33 2.75
C SER A 72 -6.39 -16.52 1.87
N LYS A 73 -7.34 -17.24 1.27
CA LYS A 73 -7.04 -18.33 0.32
C LYS A 73 -6.34 -17.84 -0.95
N LEU A 74 -6.77 -16.71 -1.51
CA LEU A 74 -6.14 -16.12 -2.70
C LEU A 74 -4.71 -15.66 -2.43
N LEU A 75 -4.48 -15.03 -1.27
CA LEU A 75 -3.17 -14.58 -0.83
C LEU A 75 -2.24 -15.75 -0.50
N GLY A 76 -2.70 -16.71 0.30
CA GLY A 76 -1.92 -17.89 0.67
C GLY A 76 -1.55 -18.79 -0.49
N SER A 77 -2.34 -18.79 -1.58
CA SER A 77 -2.02 -19.51 -2.82
C SER A 77 -1.16 -18.70 -3.80
N GLY A 78 -0.78 -17.46 -3.47
CA GLY A 78 -0.02 -16.57 -4.35
C GLY A 78 -0.79 -16.07 -5.57
N LYS A 79 -2.11 -16.31 -5.66
CA LYS A 79 -2.95 -15.82 -6.76
C LYS A 79 -3.14 -14.31 -6.73
N VAL A 80 -3.05 -13.71 -5.55
CA VAL A 80 -3.05 -12.26 -5.35
C VAL A 80 -2.01 -11.91 -4.30
N ASP A 81 -1.04 -11.10 -4.68
CA ASP A 81 0.05 -10.62 -3.84
C ASP A 81 0.32 -9.11 -4.05
N GLY A 82 -0.41 -8.46 -4.95
CA GLY A 82 -0.25 -7.03 -5.24
C GLY A 82 -0.76 -6.16 -4.11
N LEU A 83 -0.04 -5.07 -3.84
CA LEU A 83 -0.45 -4.03 -2.91
C LEU A 83 -0.56 -2.69 -3.64
N SER A 84 -1.46 -1.87 -3.13
CA SER A 84 -1.67 -0.50 -3.59
C SER A 84 -2.18 0.34 -2.43
N PHE A 85 -2.33 1.63 -2.64
CA PHE A 85 -2.85 2.55 -1.65
C PHE A 85 -3.65 3.66 -2.31
N GLY A 86 -4.64 4.16 -1.58
CA GLY A 86 -5.42 5.33 -1.93
C GLY A 86 -4.82 6.53 -1.21
N TYR A 87 -4.76 7.67 -1.88
CA TYR A 87 -4.14 8.87 -1.33
C TYR A 87 -4.84 10.15 -1.75
N ARG A 88 -4.56 11.25 -1.04
CA ARG A 88 -4.85 12.62 -1.47
C ARG A 88 -3.55 13.40 -1.55
N VAL A 89 -3.28 14.02 -2.69
CA VAL A 89 -2.07 14.83 -2.87
C VAL A 89 -2.15 16.06 -1.97
N ARG A 90 -1.07 16.33 -1.22
CA ARG A 90 -0.89 17.57 -0.45
C ARG A 90 0.11 18.48 -1.14
N GLU A 91 1.25 17.92 -1.57
CA GLU A 91 2.26 18.62 -2.35
C GLU A 91 2.84 17.67 -3.42
N ALA A 92 3.01 18.20 -4.63
CA ALA A 92 3.66 17.52 -5.73
C ALA A 92 4.54 18.49 -6.53
N LYS A 93 5.59 17.95 -7.14
CA LYS A 93 6.51 18.68 -8.02
C LYS A 93 6.48 18.07 -9.41
N SER A 94 6.72 18.89 -10.42
CA SER A 94 6.96 18.42 -11.78
C SER A 94 8.46 18.40 -12.02
N SER A 95 9.01 17.24 -12.36
CA SER A 95 10.44 17.03 -12.52
C SER A 95 10.68 15.99 -13.60
N GLY A 96 11.46 16.34 -14.63
CA GLY A 96 11.77 15.43 -15.74
C GLY A 96 10.54 14.88 -16.48
N GLY A 97 9.41 15.60 -16.49
CA GLY A 97 8.15 15.16 -17.09
C GLY A 97 7.33 14.20 -16.23
N MET A 98 7.77 13.90 -15.01
CA MET A 98 7.04 13.09 -14.03
C MET A 98 6.44 13.97 -12.93
N ARG A 99 5.33 13.50 -12.34
CA ARG A 99 4.74 14.11 -11.15
C ARG A 99 5.30 13.41 -9.92
N GLU A 100 6.13 14.11 -9.17
CA GLU A 100 6.73 13.62 -7.93
C GLU A 100 5.85 14.03 -6.74
N LEU A 101 5.26 13.05 -6.04
CA LEU A 101 4.49 13.27 -4.83
C LEU A 101 5.47 13.39 -3.64
N VAL A 102 5.50 14.55 -3.01
CA VAL A 102 6.42 14.87 -1.91
C VAL A 102 5.70 15.00 -0.56
N GLU A 103 4.39 15.24 -0.56
CA GLU A 103 3.52 15.06 0.60
C GLU A 103 2.13 14.60 0.13
N LEU A 104 1.56 13.64 0.84
CA LEU A 104 0.21 13.17 0.61
C LEU A 104 -0.46 12.76 1.93
N ASP A 105 -1.78 12.58 1.91
CA ASP A 105 -2.49 11.80 2.93
C ASP A 105 -2.68 10.37 2.45
N LEU A 106 -2.46 9.42 3.35
CA LEU A 106 -2.81 8.03 3.15
C LEU A 106 -4.28 7.80 3.51
N VAL A 107 -5.07 7.32 2.55
CA VAL A 107 -6.52 7.09 2.72
C VAL A 107 -6.81 5.63 3.05
N GLU A 108 -6.12 4.69 2.40
CA GLU A 108 -6.32 3.25 2.57
C GLU A 108 -5.14 2.47 1.99
N VAL A 109 -4.99 1.21 2.40
CA VAL A 109 -4.12 0.22 1.75
C VAL A 109 -4.99 -0.89 1.18
N SER A 110 -4.72 -1.33 -0.04
CA SER A 110 -5.50 -2.35 -0.72
C SER A 110 -4.66 -3.55 -1.13
N LEU A 111 -5.22 -4.76 -0.96
CA LEU A 111 -4.82 -5.93 -1.74
C LEU A 111 -5.44 -5.84 -3.13
N VAL A 112 -4.60 -5.93 -4.16
CA VAL A 112 -4.99 -5.76 -5.56
C VAL A 112 -4.41 -6.86 -6.43
N ALA A 113 -5.12 -7.22 -7.50
CA ALA A 113 -4.61 -8.20 -8.45
C ALA A 113 -3.51 -7.60 -9.34
N ASN A 114 -3.65 -6.32 -9.67
CA ASN A 114 -2.77 -5.61 -10.60
C ASN A 114 -2.33 -4.27 -9.98
N PRO A 115 -1.19 -4.21 -9.30
CA PRO A 115 -0.72 -2.96 -8.72
C PRO A 115 -0.24 -1.99 -9.79
N MET A 116 -0.37 -0.69 -9.49
CA MET A 116 0.19 0.39 -10.31
C MET A 116 1.72 0.36 -10.29
N GLN A 117 2.32 0.02 -9.15
CA GLN A 117 3.75 -0.26 -9.03
C GLN A 117 4.00 -1.78 -9.05
N PRO A 118 4.72 -2.34 -10.04
CA PRO A 118 4.97 -3.79 -10.11
C PRO A 118 5.69 -4.39 -8.91
N LYS A 119 6.43 -3.57 -8.14
CA LYS A 119 7.19 -3.97 -6.94
C LYS A 119 6.43 -3.75 -5.62
N ALA A 120 5.23 -3.16 -5.67
CA ALA A 120 4.35 -3.03 -4.50
C ALA A 120 3.61 -4.36 -4.30
N ARG A 121 4.19 -5.21 -3.46
CA ARG A 121 3.75 -6.60 -3.26
C ARG A 121 3.92 -7.03 -1.81
N VAL A 122 3.12 -8.02 -1.45
CA VAL A 122 3.33 -8.88 -0.29
C VAL A 122 4.60 -9.70 -0.52
N HIS A 123 5.49 -9.72 0.47
CA HIS A 123 6.74 -10.47 0.40
C HIS A 123 6.84 -11.57 1.47
N ALA A 124 5.94 -11.57 2.46
CA ALA A 124 5.86 -12.60 3.48
C ALA A 124 4.41 -12.80 3.90
N VAL A 125 4.02 -14.05 4.11
CA VAL A 125 2.71 -14.45 4.61
C VAL A 125 2.91 -15.38 5.79
N GLU A 126 2.17 -15.14 6.86
CA GLU A 126 2.06 -16.02 8.02
C GLU A 126 0.65 -16.61 8.05
N THR A 127 0.58 -17.93 7.96
CA THR A 127 -0.66 -18.69 8.17
C THR A 127 -0.76 -19.01 9.64
N SER A 128 -1.90 -18.67 10.25
CA SER A 128 -2.24 -19.20 11.57
C SER A 128 -2.64 -20.66 11.34
N GLY A 129 -1.86 -21.60 11.89
CA GLY A 129 -2.15 -23.03 11.86
C GLY A 129 -3.40 -23.40 12.65
#